data_AF-A0A941E5C8-F1
#
_entry.id   AF-A0A941E5C8-F1
#
_cell.length_a   1.000
_cell.length_b   1.000
_cell.length_c   1.000
_cell.angle_alpha   90.00
_cell.angle_beta   90.00
_cell.angle_gamma   90.00
#
_symmetry.space_group_name_H-M   'P 1'
#
loop_
_entity.id
_entity.type
_entity.pdbx_description
1 polymer ?
#
loop_
_entity_poly.entity_id
_entity_poly.type
_entity_poly.pdbx_seq_one_letter_code
_entity_poly.pdbx_strand_id
1 'polypeptide(L)'
;MPTSMKSFAELQQVGQQLKIQQELRAKAEAERIAKEKQAKIEANLFRSVVGDVSELKKTEKVYPVTPKPAPLPFKHFEDEKKALQESLSDEFDAGTLLESDENLSFTRPGVGLDVAKKLRQGNWVIQAQLDLHGMRRDQARDSLGEFLRKSLRSGLRCVRIIHGKGLGSINKEPILKNKVRNWLIQKDEVIAFSQATAADGGAGALIVLLRAS
;
A
#
# COMPACT_ATOMS: atom_id res chain seq x y z
N MET A 1 53.87 -49.84 -37.68
CA MET A 1 54.50 -51.17 -37.65
C MET A 1 53.40 -52.21 -37.50
N PRO A 2 53.05 -52.99 -38.54
CA PRO A 2 52.06 -54.05 -38.38
C PRO A 2 52.71 -55.22 -37.64
N THR A 3 52.18 -55.58 -36.48
CA THR A 3 52.55 -56.80 -35.76
C THR A 3 52.19 -58.01 -36.62
N SER A 4 53.22 -58.74 -37.09
CA SER A 4 53.06 -60.01 -37.79
C SER A 4 52.36 -61.01 -36.86
N MET A 5 51.14 -61.41 -37.21
CA MET A 5 50.34 -62.41 -36.47
C MET A 5 50.95 -63.80 -36.68
N LYS A 6 51.25 -64.52 -35.59
CA LYS A 6 52.14 -65.72 -35.61
C LYS A 6 51.37 -67.05 -35.53
N SER A 7 50.03 -67.07 -35.54
CA SER A 7 49.27 -68.32 -35.56
C SER A 7 47.99 -68.27 -36.42
N PHE A 8 47.64 -69.39 -37.07
CA PHE A 8 46.44 -69.53 -37.92
C PHE A 8 45.14 -69.33 -37.12
N ALA A 9 45.14 -69.71 -35.83
CA ALA A 9 44.01 -69.53 -34.92
C ALA A 9 43.69 -68.05 -34.66
N GLU A 10 44.71 -67.17 -34.58
CA GLU A 10 44.52 -65.72 -34.42
C GLU A 10 43.80 -65.10 -35.64
N LEU A 11 44.14 -65.52 -36.86
CA LEU A 11 43.48 -65.05 -38.08
C LEU A 11 42.00 -65.45 -38.15
N GLN A 12 41.68 -66.67 -37.68
CA GLN A 12 40.29 -67.15 -37.62
C GLN A 12 39.45 -66.36 -36.60
N GLN A 13 40.04 -66.03 -35.45
CA GLN A 13 39.41 -65.18 -34.43
C GLN A 13 39.19 -63.75 -34.95
N VAL A 14 40.18 -63.16 -35.64
CA VAL A 14 40.04 -61.83 -36.26
C VAL A 14 38.95 -61.83 -37.34
N GLY A 15 38.84 -62.89 -38.16
CA GLY A 15 37.77 -63.04 -39.14
C GLY A 15 36.37 -63.11 -38.51
N GLN A 16 36.22 -63.87 -37.42
CA GLN A 16 34.97 -63.91 -36.65
C GLN A 16 34.65 -62.55 -36.02
N GLN A 17 35.65 -61.86 -35.48
CA GLN A 17 35.49 -60.55 -34.86
C GLN A 17 35.13 -59.46 -35.90
N LEU A 18 35.71 -59.51 -37.09
CA LEU A 18 35.36 -58.63 -38.22
C LEU A 18 33.93 -58.88 -38.70
N LYS A 19 33.49 -60.14 -38.74
CA LYS A 19 32.11 -60.49 -39.11
C LYS A 19 31.10 -59.96 -38.09
N ILE A 20 31.36 -60.16 -36.80
CA ILE A 20 30.54 -59.60 -35.70
C ILE A 20 30.55 -58.07 -35.78
N GLN A 21 31.70 -57.45 -36.06
CA GLN A 21 31.80 -55.99 -36.21
C GLN A 21 31.02 -55.48 -37.43
N GLN A 22 31.00 -56.21 -38.54
CA GLN A 22 30.21 -55.87 -39.73
C GLN A 22 28.71 -56.00 -39.46
N GLU A 23 28.27 -57.06 -38.79
CA GLU A 23 26.87 -57.26 -38.41
C GLU A 23 26.40 -56.19 -37.42
N LEU A 24 27.21 -55.82 -36.43
CA LEU A 24 26.92 -54.73 -35.50
C LEU A 24 26.85 -53.37 -36.20
N ARG A 25 27.77 -53.09 -37.15
CA ARG A 25 27.76 -51.86 -37.94
C ARG A 25 26.55 -51.79 -38.86
N ALA A 26 26.21 -52.87 -39.55
CA ALA A 26 25.03 -52.96 -40.41
C ALA A 26 23.74 -52.75 -39.61
N LYS A 27 23.64 -53.35 -38.40
CA LYS A 27 22.51 -53.14 -37.50
C LYS A 27 22.41 -51.69 -37.02
N ALA A 28 23.54 -51.08 -36.62
CA ALA A 28 23.57 -49.68 -36.19
C ALA A 28 23.21 -48.71 -37.34
N GLU A 29 23.63 -49.01 -38.56
CA GLU A 29 23.27 -48.21 -39.74
C GLU A 29 21.78 -48.34 -40.07
N ALA A 30 21.21 -49.54 -40.00
CA ALA A 30 19.78 -49.77 -40.18
C ALA A 30 18.94 -49.03 -39.12
N GLU A 31 19.37 -49.05 -37.85
CA GLU A 31 18.73 -48.30 -36.76
C GLU A 31 18.83 -46.78 -36.98
N ARG A 32 19.96 -46.28 -37.48
CA ARG A 32 20.13 -44.86 -37.83
C ARG A 32 19.18 -44.44 -38.94
N ILE A 33 19.07 -45.24 -40.01
CA ILE A 33 18.16 -44.98 -41.13
C ILE A 33 16.71 -45.01 -40.66
N ALA A 34 16.34 -45.97 -39.79
CA ALA A 34 15.00 -46.04 -39.22
C ALA A 34 14.66 -44.82 -38.37
N LYS A 35 15.57 -44.39 -37.48
CA LYS A 35 15.41 -43.17 -36.67
C LYS A 35 15.30 -41.92 -37.53
N GLU A 36 16.09 -41.80 -38.60
CA GLU A 36 16.03 -40.66 -39.50
C GLU A 36 14.68 -40.62 -40.25
N LYS A 37 14.16 -41.77 -40.69
CA LYS A 37 12.83 -41.87 -41.28
C LYS A 37 11.75 -41.48 -40.28
N GLN A 38 11.85 -41.95 -39.03
CA GLN A 38 10.88 -41.63 -37.99
C GLN A 38 10.88 -40.13 -37.64
N ALA A 39 12.07 -39.52 -37.50
CA ALA A 39 12.20 -38.08 -37.28
C ALA A 39 11.61 -37.26 -38.43
N LYS A 40 11.78 -37.70 -39.69
CA LYS A 40 11.16 -37.06 -40.87
C LYS A 40 9.64 -37.17 -40.85
N ILE A 41 9.09 -38.29 -40.40
CA ILE A 41 7.64 -38.48 -40.26
C ILE A 41 7.11 -37.56 -39.14
N GLU A 42 7.75 -37.55 -37.98
CA GLU A 42 7.37 -36.71 -36.84
C GLU A 42 7.41 -35.21 -37.18
N ALA A 43 8.45 -34.76 -37.88
CA ALA A 43 8.57 -33.37 -38.33
C ALA A 43 7.43 -32.94 -39.26
N ASN A 44 6.90 -33.87 -40.06
CA ASN A 44 5.82 -33.59 -41.02
C ASN A 44 4.42 -33.97 -40.51
N LEU A 45 4.30 -34.61 -39.33
CA LEU A 45 3.03 -35.06 -38.76
C LEU A 45 2.07 -33.89 -38.55
N PHE A 46 2.55 -32.79 -37.96
CA PHE A 46 1.74 -31.60 -37.71
C PHE A 46 1.11 -31.05 -39.00
N ARG A 47 1.91 -30.93 -40.08
CA ARG A 47 1.44 -30.42 -41.37
C ARG A 47 0.36 -31.32 -41.97
N SER A 48 0.50 -32.64 -41.83
CA SER A 48 -0.49 -33.60 -42.34
C SER A 48 -1.80 -33.58 -41.57
N VAL A 49 -1.75 -33.38 -40.25
CA VAL A 49 -2.94 -33.35 -39.37
C VAL A 49 -3.71 -32.04 -39.51
N VAL A 50 -3.01 -30.92 -39.66
CA VAL A 50 -3.63 -29.59 -39.75
C VAL A 50 -4.33 -29.36 -41.10
N GLY A 51 -3.85 -30.01 -42.18
CA GLY A 51 -4.45 -29.87 -43.51
C GLY A 51 -4.27 -28.48 -44.10
N ASP A 52 -5.16 -28.09 -45.02
CA ASP A 52 -5.12 -26.78 -45.66
C ASP A 52 -5.61 -25.68 -44.72
N VAL A 53 -4.78 -24.65 -44.52
CA VAL A 53 -5.09 -23.50 -43.67
C VAL A 53 -5.26 -22.25 -44.53
N SER A 54 -6.40 -21.60 -44.37
CA SER A 54 -6.68 -20.31 -44.98
C SER A 54 -6.09 -19.18 -44.15
N GLU A 55 -5.32 -18.30 -44.78
CA GLU A 55 -4.81 -17.10 -44.12
C GLU A 55 -5.95 -16.15 -43.73
N LEU A 56 -5.88 -15.61 -42.51
CA LEU A 56 -6.78 -14.56 -42.06
C LEU A 56 -6.48 -13.26 -42.81
N LYS A 57 -7.54 -12.61 -43.30
CA LYS A 57 -7.44 -11.29 -43.93
C LYS A 57 -6.84 -10.30 -42.93
N LYS A 58 -5.68 -9.74 -43.25
CA LYS A 58 -5.10 -8.62 -42.49
C LYS A 58 -5.98 -7.40 -42.68
N THR A 59 -6.81 -7.10 -41.70
CA THR A 59 -7.49 -5.80 -41.60
C THR A 59 -6.54 -4.78 -41.00
N GLU A 60 -6.60 -3.55 -41.48
CA GLU A 60 -5.88 -2.44 -40.85
C GLU A 60 -6.38 -2.30 -39.40
N LYS A 61 -5.47 -2.40 -38.44
CA LYS A 61 -5.79 -2.22 -37.02
C LYS A 61 -6.11 -0.75 -36.79
N VAL A 62 -7.38 -0.45 -36.54
CA VAL A 62 -7.79 0.87 -36.06
C VAL A 62 -7.40 0.98 -34.60
N TYR A 63 -6.40 1.81 -34.30
CA TYR A 63 -6.05 2.17 -32.93
C TYR A 63 -6.95 3.31 -32.49
N PRO A 64 -7.84 3.11 -31.49
CA PRO A 64 -8.63 4.21 -30.96
C PRO A 64 -7.69 5.24 -30.34
N VAL A 65 -7.76 6.48 -30.82
CA VAL A 65 -7.04 7.60 -30.21
C VAL A 65 -7.74 7.91 -28.89
N THR A 66 -7.21 7.39 -27.78
CA THR A 66 -7.70 7.76 -26.45
C THR A 66 -7.32 9.21 -26.15
N PRO A 67 -8.24 10.07 -25.72
CA PRO A 67 -7.90 11.44 -25.32
C PRO A 67 -6.91 11.39 -24.16
N LYS A 68 -5.86 12.24 -24.24
CA LYS A 68 -4.88 12.34 -23.15
C LYS A 68 -5.59 12.84 -21.89
N PRO A 69 -5.31 12.25 -20.71
CA PRO A 69 -5.88 12.73 -19.46
C PRO A 69 -5.48 14.19 -19.23
N ALA A 70 -6.39 14.96 -18.63
CA ALA A 70 -6.14 16.37 -18.32
C ALA A 70 -4.90 16.49 -17.40
N PRO A 71 -4.05 17.50 -17.62
CA PRO A 71 -2.87 17.71 -16.78
C PRO A 71 -3.29 18.06 -15.36
N LEU A 72 -2.90 17.24 -14.39
CA LEU A 72 -3.10 17.52 -12.97
C LEU A 72 -2.12 18.62 -12.53
N PRO A 73 -2.58 19.73 -11.93
CA PRO A 73 -1.72 20.83 -11.51
C PRO A 73 -1.04 20.50 -10.17
N PHE A 74 -0.01 19.65 -10.21
CA PHE A 74 0.73 19.22 -9.00
C PHE A 74 1.27 20.39 -8.17
N LYS A 75 1.67 21.50 -8.81
CA LYS A 75 2.14 22.72 -8.14
C LYS A 75 1.05 23.40 -7.30
N HIS A 76 -0.21 23.35 -7.73
CA HIS A 76 -1.32 23.92 -6.97
C HIS A 76 -1.55 23.16 -5.65
N PHE A 77 -1.40 21.84 -5.65
CA PHE A 77 -1.49 21.02 -4.44
C PHE A 77 -0.33 21.28 -3.48
N GLU A 78 0.88 21.51 -4.00
CA GLU A 78 2.04 21.87 -3.18
C GLU A 78 1.93 23.28 -2.61
N ASP A 79 1.46 24.24 -3.40
CA ASP A 79 1.19 25.61 -2.96
C ASP A 79 0.04 25.65 -1.94
N GLU A 80 -1.02 24.87 -2.11
CA GLU A 80 -2.08 24.72 -1.08
C GLU A 80 -1.53 24.07 0.19
N LYS A 81 -0.69 23.04 0.07
CA LYS A 81 -0.07 22.39 1.23
C LYS A 81 0.89 23.31 1.96
N LYS A 82 1.63 24.17 1.25
CA LYS A 82 2.50 25.21 1.82
C LYS A 82 1.70 26.36 2.42
N ALA A 83 0.68 26.87 1.74
CA ALA A 83 -0.22 27.89 2.28
C ALA A 83 -0.97 27.38 3.52
N LEU A 84 -1.34 26.10 3.54
CA LEU A 84 -1.86 25.40 4.72
C LEU A 84 -0.78 25.21 5.79
N GLN A 85 0.50 25.13 5.46
CA GLN A 85 1.58 25.06 6.46
C GLN A 85 1.90 26.44 7.05
N GLU A 86 1.85 27.48 6.23
CA GLU A 86 2.07 28.89 6.59
C GLU A 86 0.89 29.51 7.32
N SER A 87 -0.35 29.08 7.05
CA SER A 87 -1.54 29.54 7.79
C SER A 87 -1.65 28.93 9.20
N LEU A 88 -0.91 27.86 9.50
CA LEU A 88 -0.86 27.25 10.83
C LEU A 88 0.18 27.99 11.68
N SER A 89 -0.08 29.27 11.91
CA SER A 89 0.69 30.13 12.79
C SER A 89 0.71 29.56 14.22
N ASP A 90 1.91 29.30 14.73
CA ASP A 90 2.15 28.96 16.15
C ASP A 90 1.90 30.20 17.06
N GLU A 91 1.58 31.39 16.49
CA GLU A 91 1.24 32.64 17.20
C GLU A 91 -0.27 32.85 17.39
N PHE A 92 -1.13 31.92 16.96
CA PHE A 92 -2.54 31.96 17.34
C PHE A 92 -2.69 31.59 18.82
N ASP A 93 -2.62 32.62 19.68
CA ASP A 93 -2.98 32.49 21.08
C ASP A 93 -4.50 32.52 21.20
N ALA A 94 -5.11 31.33 21.21
CA ALA A 94 -6.51 31.19 21.58
C ALA A 94 -6.79 31.71 23.01
N GLY A 95 -5.75 31.96 23.82
CA GLY A 95 -5.85 32.44 25.20
C GLY A 95 -6.69 33.71 25.37
N THR A 96 -6.66 34.66 24.43
CA THR A 96 -7.42 35.92 24.54
C THR A 96 -8.92 35.77 24.31
N LEU A 97 -9.36 34.68 23.65
CA LEU A 97 -10.78 34.34 23.45
C LEU A 97 -11.33 33.43 24.55
N LEU A 98 -10.48 33.05 25.52
CA LEU A 98 -10.70 31.95 26.45
C LEU A 98 -10.55 32.43 27.90
N GLU A 99 -11.47 33.25 28.41
CA GLU A 99 -11.50 33.71 29.80
C GLU A 99 -12.81 33.33 30.52
N SER A 100 -13.08 32.04 30.77
CA SER A 100 -13.83 31.50 31.94
C SER A 100 -14.21 30.02 31.73
N ASP A 101 -14.73 29.31 32.75
CA ASP A 101 -15.00 27.85 32.79
C ASP A 101 -15.82 27.25 31.61
N GLU A 102 -16.35 28.07 30.69
CA GLU A 102 -16.87 27.68 29.37
C GLU A 102 -15.77 27.23 28.37
N ASN A 103 -14.49 27.43 28.70
CA ASN A 103 -13.26 27.20 27.92
C ASN A 103 -12.88 25.75 27.58
N LEU A 104 -13.78 24.80 27.79
CA LEU A 104 -13.48 23.39 27.62
C LEU A 104 -14.04 22.82 26.33
N SER A 105 -14.74 23.62 25.51
CA SER A 105 -15.36 23.13 24.29
C SER A 105 -15.25 24.10 23.12
N PHE A 106 -15.14 23.54 21.93
CA PHE A 106 -15.18 24.23 20.65
C PHE A 106 -16.31 23.66 19.80
N THR A 107 -16.92 24.49 18.96
CA THR A 107 -17.95 24.08 18.01
C THR A 107 -17.88 24.98 16.79
N ARG A 108 -17.94 24.39 15.60
CA ARG A 108 -17.94 25.12 14.33
C ARG A 108 -19.20 25.99 14.20
N PRO A 109 -19.12 27.15 13.53
CA PRO A 109 -20.30 27.95 13.19
C PRO A 109 -21.32 27.12 12.39
N GLY A 110 -22.61 27.31 12.68
CA GLY A 110 -23.71 26.58 12.02
C GLY A 110 -24.03 25.21 12.64
N VAL A 111 -23.30 24.78 13.67
CA VAL A 111 -23.61 23.58 14.44
C VAL A 111 -24.53 23.94 15.62
N GLY A 112 -25.52 23.08 15.90
CA GLY A 112 -26.46 23.28 17.00
C GLY A 112 -25.78 23.41 18.36
N LEU A 113 -26.27 24.36 19.18
CA LEU A 113 -25.77 24.61 20.54
C LEU A 113 -25.85 23.37 21.45
N ASP A 114 -26.75 22.44 21.13
CA ASP A 114 -26.94 21.19 21.85
C ASP A 114 -25.77 20.21 21.66
N VAL A 115 -25.01 20.32 20.58
CA VAL A 115 -23.89 19.42 20.27
C VAL A 115 -22.79 19.54 21.32
N ALA A 116 -22.35 20.76 21.65
CA ALA A 116 -21.36 21.00 22.70
C ALA A 116 -21.84 20.50 24.06
N LYS A 117 -23.13 20.70 24.37
CA LYS A 117 -23.74 20.22 25.62
C LYS A 117 -23.75 18.68 25.68
N LYS A 118 -24.18 18.01 24.62
CA LYS A 118 -24.20 16.53 24.52
C LYS A 118 -22.81 15.92 24.59
N LEU A 119 -21.80 16.57 23.99
CA LEU A 119 -20.39 16.19 24.11
C LEU A 119 -19.91 16.25 25.56
N ARG A 120 -20.14 17.37 26.26
CA ARG A 120 -19.76 17.53 27.67
C ARG A 120 -20.46 16.53 28.61
N GLN A 121 -21.70 16.16 28.29
CA GLN A 121 -22.47 15.17 29.04
C GLN A 121 -22.04 13.72 28.76
N GLY A 122 -21.19 13.47 27.76
CA GLY A 122 -20.78 12.11 27.39
C GLY A 122 -21.85 11.33 26.63
N ASN A 123 -22.82 12.01 25.99
CA ASN A 123 -23.92 11.35 25.28
C ASN A 123 -23.48 10.70 23.95
N TRP A 124 -22.24 10.91 23.54
CA TRP A 124 -21.68 10.35 22.31
C TRP A 124 -20.80 9.15 22.63
N VAL A 125 -21.07 8.01 21.99
CA VAL A 125 -20.26 6.80 22.15
C VAL A 125 -18.89 7.01 21.54
N ILE A 126 -17.83 6.88 22.34
CA ILE A 126 -16.44 6.95 21.87
C ILE A 126 -16.13 5.69 21.06
N GLN A 127 -15.73 5.85 19.80
CA GLN A 127 -15.51 4.74 18.87
C GLN A 127 -14.03 4.40 18.66
N ALA A 128 -13.15 5.38 18.87
CA ALA A 128 -11.70 5.21 18.81
C ALA A 128 -10.99 6.20 19.71
N GLN A 129 -9.72 5.90 20.02
CA GLN A 129 -8.89 6.75 20.85
C GLN A 129 -7.47 6.89 20.28
N LEU A 130 -6.88 8.05 20.52
CA LEU A 130 -5.48 8.34 20.27
C LEU A 130 -4.81 8.78 21.56
N ASP A 131 -3.64 8.22 21.84
CA ASP A 131 -2.82 8.62 22.95
C ASP A 131 -1.58 9.37 22.48
N LEU A 132 -1.41 10.59 22.98
CA LEU A 132 -0.33 11.52 22.68
C LEU A 132 0.52 11.80 23.92
N HIS A 133 0.25 11.17 25.07
CA HIS A 133 1.02 11.45 26.28
C HIS A 133 2.51 11.15 26.06
N GLY A 134 3.37 12.03 26.56
CA GLY A 134 4.82 11.86 26.43
C GLY A 134 5.40 12.03 25.02
N MET A 135 4.56 12.21 23.98
CA MET A 135 5.05 12.49 22.64
C MET A 135 5.64 13.90 22.54
N ARG A 136 6.65 14.05 21.68
CA ARG A 136 7.13 15.37 21.28
C ARG A 136 6.10 16.04 20.37
N ARG A 137 6.13 17.38 20.33
CA ARG A 137 5.19 18.20 19.55
C ARG A 137 4.98 17.66 18.13
N ASP A 138 6.08 17.44 17.40
CA ASP A 138 6.01 17.14 15.97
C ASP A 138 5.44 15.72 15.74
N GLN A 139 5.88 14.75 16.56
CA GLN A 139 5.31 13.39 16.55
C GLN A 139 3.82 13.38 16.89
N ALA A 140 3.40 14.16 17.88
CA ALA A 140 2.01 14.26 18.29
C ALA A 140 1.14 14.87 17.18
N ARG A 141 1.65 15.88 16.47
CA ARG A 141 0.98 16.52 15.34
C ARG A 141 0.77 15.55 14.18
N ASP A 142 1.80 14.79 13.83
CA ASP A 142 1.73 13.80 12.74
C ASP A 142 0.76 12.67 13.09
N SER A 143 0.88 12.13 14.31
CA SER A 143 0.00 11.07 14.83
C SER A 143 -1.46 11.51 14.86
N LEU A 144 -1.73 12.75 15.32
CA LEU A 144 -3.08 13.32 15.32
C LEU A 144 -3.63 13.44 13.91
N GLY A 145 -2.85 13.97 12.98
CA GLY A 145 -3.26 14.12 11.58
C GLY A 145 -3.53 12.79 10.90
N GLU A 146 -2.74 11.76 11.16
CA GLU A 146 -2.97 10.41 10.63
C GLU A 146 -4.24 9.80 11.24
N PHE A 147 -4.40 9.90 12.56
CA PHE A 147 -5.54 9.37 13.29
C PHE A 147 -6.88 9.95 12.82
N LEU A 148 -6.96 11.27 12.64
CA LEU A 148 -8.18 11.93 12.16
C LEU A 148 -8.55 11.46 10.75
N ARG A 149 -7.57 11.40 9.84
CA ARG A 149 -7.80 10.90 8.47
C ARG A 149 -8.25 9.44 8.47
N LYS A 150 -7.65 8.59 9.30
CA LYS A 150 -8.03 7.18 9.43
C LYS A 150 -9.45 7.05 9.99
N SER A 151 -9.76 7.78 11.06
CA SER A 151 -11.09 7.81 11.67
C SER A 151 -12.16 8.22 10.69
N LEU A 152 -11.90 9.26 9.88
CA LEU A 152 -12.84 9.72 8.86
C LEU A 152 -13.06 8.66 7.76
N ARG A 153 -11.98 8.03 7.26
CA ARG A 153 -12.11 6.93 6.27
C ARG A 153 -12.87 5.72 6.81
N SER A 154 -12.78 5.48 8.11
CA SER A 154 -13.52 4.40 8.79
C SER A 154 -14.96 4.79 9.19
N GLY A 155 -15.42 5.99 8.82
CA GLY A 155 -16.78 6.46 9.15
C GLY A 155 -17.00 6.72 10.65
N LEU A 156 -15.92 6.90 11.42
CA LEU A 156 -16.01 7.18 12.86
C LEU A 156 -16.40 8.64 13.06
N ARG A 157 -17.32 8.86 14.00
CA ARG A 157 -17.87 10.17 14.33
C ARG A 157 -17.36 10.72 15.64
N CYS A 158 -17.25 9.90 16.68
CA CYS A 158 -16.82 10.35 18.00
C CYS A 158 -15.54 9.64 18.39
N VAL A 159 -14.48 10.42 18.65
CA VAL A 159 -13.16 9.92 18.99
C VAL A 159 -12.60 10.63 20.21
N ARG A 160 -11.72 9.95 20.95
CA ARG A 160 -11.04 10.51 22.12
C ARG A 160 -9.57 10.78 21.81
N ILE A 161 -9.07 11.94 22.23
CA ILE A 161 -7.65 12.28 22.11
C ILE A 161 -7.11 12.55 23.51
N ILE A 162 -6.13 11.75 23.93
CA ILE A 162 -5.49 11.82 25.24
C ILE A 162 -4.17 12.58 25.03
N HIS A 163 -4.08 13.80 25.55
CA HIS A 163 -2.85 14.61 25.46
C HIS A 163 -2.07 14.64 26.78
N GLY A 164 -2.66 14.10 27.85
CA GLY A 164 -2.08 14.09 29.20
C GLY A 164 -2.22 15.43 29.92
N LYS A 165 -2.00 15.42 31.24
CA LYS A 165 -2.20 16.59 32.12
C LYS A 165 -1.00 17.55 32.16
N GLY A 166 0.15 17.17 31.57
CA GLY A 166 1.37 17.99 31.58
C GLY A 166 2.29 17.81 32.79
N LEU A 167 1.98 16.91 33.72
CA LEU A 167 2.73 16.71 34.97
C LEU A 167 4.15 16.14 34.79
N GLY A 168 4.48 15.60 33.61
CA GLY A 168 5.74 14.93 33.33
C GLY A 168 6.74 15.73 32.49
N SER A 169 6.45 16.98 32.13
CA SER A 169 7.42 17.83 31.41
C SER A 169 8.44 18.44 32.38
N ILE A 170 9.63 18.78 31.88
CA ILE A 170 10.74 19.35 32.68
C ILE A 170 10.31 20.59 33.46
N ASN A 171 9.36 21.38 32.91
CA ASN A 171 8.80 22.57 33.53
C ASN A 171 7.39 22.34 34.14
N LYS A 172 6.86 21.11 34.13
CA LYS A 172 5.48 20.74 34.52
C LYS A 172 4.37 21.49 33.75
N GLU A 173 4.71 22.05 32.60
CA GLU A 173 3.78 22.74 31.72
C GLU A 173 3.12 21.77 30.71
N PRO A 174 1.80 21.91 30.45
CA PRO A 174 1.07 21.07 29.52
C PRO A 174 1.27 21.52 28.07
N ILE A 175 2.44 21.22 27.50
CA ILE A 175 2.83 21.64 26.12
C ILE A 175 1.80 21.19 25.07
N LEU A 176 1.30 19.95 25.17
CA LEU A 176 0.37 19.40 24.17
C LEU A 176 -1.07 19.86 24.36
N LYS A 177 -1.48 20.30 25.56
CA LYS A 177 -2.89 20.66 25.85
C LYS A 177 -3.39 21.76 24.94
N ASN A 178 -2.65 22.86 24.84
CA ASN A 178 -3.05 24.00 24.02
C ASN A 178 -2.81 23.71 22.53
N LYS A 179 -1.69 23.06 22.19
CA LYS A 179 -1.36 22.73 20.81
C LYS A 179 -2.38 21.80 20.16
N VAL A 180 -2.82 20.75 20.85
CA VAL A 180 -3.86 19.83 20.33
C VAL A 180 -5.17 20.56 20.07
N ARG A 181 -5.58 21.47 20.97
CA ARG A 181 -6.79 22.30 20.76
C ARG A 181 -6.65 23.15 19.50
N ASN A 182 -5.55 23.87 19.35
CA ASN A 182 -5.30 24.71 18.18
C ASN A 182 -5.29 23.90 16.88
N TRP A 183 -4.62 22.73 16.88
CA TRP A 183 -4.60 21.85 15.71
C TRP A 183 -6.00 21.33 15.36
N LEU A 184 -6.84 21.00 16.35
CA LEU A 184 -8.21 20.54 16.11
C LEU A 184 -9.10 21.63 15.53
N ILE A 185 -8.96 22.88 15.98
CA ILE A 185 -9.69 24.03 15.43
C ILE A 185 -9.37 24.20 13.94
N GLN A 186 -8.11 23.97 13.56
CA GLN A 186 -7.61 24.08 12.18
C GLN A 186 -8.07 22.94 11.26
N LYS A 187 -8.71 21.89 11.78
CA LYS A 187 -9.20 20.75 10.99
C LYS A 187 -10.66 20.95 10.62
N ASP A 188 -10.95 20.94 9.32
CA ASP A 188 -12.33 21.09 8.80
C ASP A 188 -13.17 19.85 9.03
N GLU A 189 -12.54 18.69 9.18
CA GLU A 189 -13.22 17.46 9.58
C GLU A 189 -13.72 17.50 11.03
N VAL A 190 -13.26 18.42 11.87
CA VAL A 190 -13.66 18.56 13.28
C VAL A 190 -14.84 19.52 13.39
N ILE A 191 -15.99 18.98 13.79
CA ILE A 191 -17.22 19.74 14.02
C ILE A 191 -17.19 20.42 15.39
N ALA A 192 -16.83 19.66 16.42
CA ALA A 192 -16.83 20.12 17.80
C ALA A 192 -15.89 19.26 18.64
N PHE A 193 -15.41 19.81 19.75
CA PHE A 193 -14.76 19.01 20.78
C PHE A 193 -15.08 19.56 22.16
N SER A 194 -14.97 18.72 23.18
CA SER A 194 -15.00 19.15 24.57
C SER A 194 -13.94 18.43 25.41
N GLN A 195 -13.61 18.98 26.57
CA GLN A 195 -12.90 18.23 27.59
C GLN A 195 -13.68 16.95 27.91
N ALA A 196 -12.94 15.86 28.08
CA ALA A 196 -13.49 14.59 28.50
C ALA A 196 -14.08 14.67 29.92
N THR A 197 -15.03 13.79 30.21
CA THR A 197 -15.54 13.60 31.56
C THR A 197 -14.44 13.06 32.47
N ALA A 198 -14.63 13.09 33.80
CA ALA A 198 -13.67 12.52 34.74
C ALA A 198 -13.38 11.03 34.46
N ALA A 199 -14.40 10.26 34.07
CA ALA A 199 -14.28 8.85 33.72
C ALA A 199 -13.45 8.62 32.43
N ASP A 200 -13.49 9.59 31.50
CA ASP A 200 -12.84 9.49 30.19
C ASP A 200 -11.46 10.14 30.12
N GLY A 201 -10.90 10.61 31.25
CA GLY A 201 -9.56 11.19 31.33
C GLY A 201 -9.52 12.68 31.73
N GLY A 202 -10.69 13.31 31.88
CA GLY A 202 -10.84 14.67 32.39
C GLY A 202 -10.01 15.69 31.62
N ALA A 203 -9.32 16.56 32.35
CA ALA A 203 -8.47 17.61 31.78
C ALA A 203 -7.27 17.11 30.95
N GLY A 204 -6.99 15.80 30.93
CA GLY A 204 -5.94 15.19 30.11
C GLY A 204 -6.43 14.67 28.75
N ALA A 205 -7.72 14.78 28.44
CA ALA A 205 -8.29 14.25 27.21
C ALA A 205 -9.40 15.15 26.64
N LEU A 206 -9.61 15.03 25.33
CA LEU A 206 -10.66 15.70 24.58
C LEU A 206 -11.53 14.65 23.88
N ILE A 207 -12.84 14.86 23.91
CA ILE A 207 -13.81 14.14 23.06
C ILE A 207 -14.06 15.01 21.84
N VAL A 208 -13.86 14.42 20.67
CA VAL A 208 -13.92 15.12 19.37
C VAL A 208 -15.00 14.49 18.52
N LEU A 209 -15.87 15.35 17.98
CA LEU A 209 -16.89 15.00 17.02
C LEU A 209 -16.42 15.38 15.61
N LEU A 210 -16.38 14.38 14.74
CA LEU A 210 -16.00 14.47 13.35
C LEU A 210 -17.22 14.64 12.44
N ARG A 211 -16.99 15.23 11.28
CA ARG A 211 -17.97 15.34 10.20
C ARG A 211 -18.41 13.96 9.73
N ALA A 212 -19.70 13.81 9.47
CA ALA A 212 -20.20 12.63 8.78
C ALA A 212 -19.61 12.62 7.36
N SER A 213 -18.99 11.50 6.99
CA SER A 213 -18.51 11.19 5.64
C SER A 213 -19.67 10.84 4.72
#